data_AF-A0A927Y7J9-F1
#
_entry.id   AF-A0A927Y7J9-F1
#
_cell.length_a   1.000
_cell.length_b   1.000
_cell.length_c   1.000
_cell.angle_alpha   90.00
_cell.angle_beta   90.00
_cell.angle_gamma   90.00
#
_symmetry.space_group_name_H-M   'P 1'
#
loop_
_entity.id
_entity.type
_entity.pdbx_description
1 polymer ?
#
loop_
_entity_poly.entity_id
_entity_poly.type
_entity_poly.pdbx_seq_one_letter_code
_entity_poly.pdbx_strand_id
1 'polypeptide(L)'
;MDSRISKKKAPRYIIPFQKDKEDCKRAYRRMLRYAYFVPKEFKDEEHIEKFRPIYMPFWLYSLKHSGSVKLTNSRKEFQTEQLQAEYDGFFYDASSTFSDDLTDAIRPYYFRDWIYGWKLKPVEESLHFEAEKGDLAMLPVWFLAYRKKDRVAYAVVNGQTGKIAGDMPIAVHKYLLSSLLWAIPIFLLLYSYWNMQPSSLLVVSAMLSFVCSMVSNMQLSYLIIRENKEKDRGFMSKQRARRLVEDKKFAFTIPSKLMGWGLLLLMPVWPFIFTVPGIVFIENYIENEVLEFVLALVLILLLFPSFLLVMWGADRFINNRRVSWKVKIEQFMYGRKKLPYLVKPLVGIGIAVLLLWIKPVSEIWYYAGALACMILTGVTFVNIIRYHNRLTTRKLPQLNRRGGDENA
;
A
#
# COMPACT_ATOMS: atom_id res chain seq x y z
N MET A 1 -15.72 -6.82 44.76
CA MET A 1 -15.60 -6.24 43.39
C MET A 1 -14.13 -6.24 42.92
N ASP A 2 -13.26 -7.01 43.56
CA ASP A 2 -11.81 -6.77 43.55
C ASP A 2 -11.00 -7.68 42.61
N SER A 3 -11.66 -8.60 41.90
CA SER A 3 -10.97 -9.54 41.00
C SER A 3 -10.61 -8.96 39.62
N ARG A 4 -11.08 -7.75 39.28
CA ARG A 4 -10.84 -7.12 37.97
C ARG A 4 -9.77 -6.04 37.96
N ILE A 5 -9.25 -5.62 39.12
CA ILE A 5 -8.36 -4.46 39.23
C ILE A 5 -6.86 -4.85 39.22
N SER A 6 -6.50 -6.11 39.49
CA SER A 6 -5.13 -6.47 39.91
C SER A 6 -4.21 -7.18 38.88
N LYS A 7 -4.27 -6.84 37.58
CA LYS A 7 -3.26 -7.35 36.60
C LYS A 7 -2.82 -6.34 35.53
N LYS A 8 -2.87 -5.03 35.79
CA LYS A 8 -2.27 -4.04 34.88
C LYS A 8 -0.86 -3.69 35.37
N LYS A 9 0.17 -4.08 34.60
CA LYS A 9 1.58 -3.70 34.85
C LYS A 9 1.66 -2.16 34.77
N ALA A 10 2.10 -1.51 35.84
CA ALA A 10 2.32 -0.06 35.83
C ALA A 10 3.43 0.29 34.82
N PRO A 11 3.34 1.45 34.13
CA PRO A 11 4.41 1.88 33.24
C PRO A 11 5.68 2.14 34.05
N ARG A 12 6.80 1.60 33.57
CA ARG A 12 8.12 1.78 34.20
C ARG A 12 8.74 3.13 33.82
N TYR A 13 8.38 3.66 32.64
CA TYR A 13 8.93 4.90 32.11
C TYR A 13 7.84 5.81 31.54
N ILE A 14 8.03 7.13 31.72
CA ILE A 14 7.21 8.17 31.08
C ILE A 14 8.18 9.12 30.37
N ILE A 15 8.00 9.30 29.07
CA ILE A 15 8.89 10.08 28.21
C ILE A 15 8.30 11.51 28.06
N PRO A 16 8.90 12.58 28.61
CA PRO A 16 8.32 13.92 28.53
C PRO A 16 8.16 14.52 27.12
N PHE A 17 7.23 15.45 26.96
CA PHE A 17 7.12 16.24 25.72
C PHE A 17 8.30 17.20 25.58
N GLN A 18 8.92 17.24 24.40
CA GLN A 18 9.93 18.25 24.03
C GLN A 18 9.39 19.28 23.02
N LYS A 19 8.44 18.86 22.18
CA LYS A 19 7.78 19.69 21.19
C LYS A 19 6.50 20.27 21.75
N ASP A 20 6.34 21.58 21.57
CA ASP A 20 5.14 22.29 21.95
C ASP A 20 4.02 22.07 20.93
N LYS A 21 2.84 22.62 21.22
CA LYS A 21 1.67 22.53 20.34
C LYS A 21 1.94 23.23 19.00
N GLU A 22 2.65 24.36 19.02
CA GLU A 22 2.95 25.15 17.82
C GLU A 22 3.87 24.41 16.83
N ASP A 23 4.89 23.73 17.33
CA ASP A 23 5.76 22.82 16.58
C ASP A 23 4.94 21.76 15.86
N CYS A 24 3.95 21.20 16.54
CA CYS A 24 3.08 20.17 15.99
C CYS A 24 2.17 20.71 14.90
N LYS A 25 1.58 21.90 15.11
CA LYS A 25 0.81 22.60 14.08
C LYS A 25 1.69 22.92 12.86
N ARG A 26 2.93 23.36 13.06
CA ARG A 26 3.90 23.58 11.96
C ARG A 26 4.20 22.29 11.18
N ALA A 27 4.44 21.18 11.87
CA ALA A 27 4.68 19.88 11.25
C ALA A 27 3.45 19.42 10.44
N TYR A 28 2.24 19.61 10.98
CA TYR A 28 1.00 19.26 10.31
C TYR A 28 0.74 20.11 9.06
N ARG A 29 0.92 21.43 9.15
CA ARG A 29 0.81 22.31 7.97
C ARG A 29 1.83 21.95 6.88
N ARG A 30 3.05 21.55 7.27
CA ARG A 30 4.07 21.08 6.31
C ARG A 30 3.61 19.81 5.60
N MET A 31 3.06 18.84 6.32
CA MET A 31 2.50 17.62 5.71
C MET A 31 1.35 17.94 4.74
N LEU A 32 0.43 18.81 5.15
CA LEU A 32 -0.73 19.20 4.35
C LEU A 32 -0.39 20.03 3.09
N ARG A 33 0.79 20.65 3.04
CA ARG A 33 1.29 21.38 1.87
C ARG A 33 1.46 20.46 0.67
N TYR A 34 2.00 19.26 0.89
CA TYR A 34 2.22 18.26 -0.16
C TYR A 34 0.98 17.40 -0.44
N ALA A 35 -0.02 17.45 0.44
CA ALA A 35 -1.24 16.66 0.33
C ALA A 35 -2.34 17.41 -0.47
N TYR A 36 -2.13 17.59 -1.77
CA TYR A 36 -2.99 18.40 -2.66
C TYR A 36 -4.46 17.91 -2.68
N PHE A 37 -4.66 16.60 -2.68
CA PHE A 37 -5.98 16.01 -2.82
C PHE A 37 -6.75 15.87 -1.51
N VAL A 38 -6.17 16.23 -0.37
CA VAL A 38 -6.89 16.14 0.92
C VAL A 38 -8.05 17.15 0.95
N PRO A 39 -9.23 16.80 1.51
CA PRO A 39 -10.36 17.72 1.64
C PRO A 39 -9.96 19.04 2.33
N LYS A 40 -10.61 20.16 1.95
CA LYS A 40 -10.22 21.50 2.45
C LYS A 40 -10.36 21.59 3.96
N GLU A 41 -11.32 20.86 4.52
CA GLU A 41 -11.66 20.85 5.95
C GLU A 41 -10.49 20.41 6.86
N PHE A 42 -9.55 19.61 6.33
CA PHE A 42 -8.35 19.21 7.07
C PHE A 42 -7.34 20.36 7.22
N LYS A 43 -7.47 21.42 6.41
CA LYS A 43 -6.59 22.60 6.43
C LYS A 43 -7.17 23.73 7.28
N ASP A 44 -8.38 23.58 7.81
CA ASP A 44 -9.04 24.62 8.61
C ASP A 44 -8.33 24.80 9.95
N GLU A 45 -8.03 26.04 10.31
CA GLU A 45 -7.26 26.35 11.51
C GLU A 45 -8.00 25.91 12.81
N GLU A 46 -9.33 25.98 12.82
CA GLU A 46 -10.15 25.50 13.93
C GLU A 46 -9.96 23.99 14.20
N HIS A 47 -9.73 23.20 13.15
CA HIS A 47 -9.44 21.78 13.28
C HIS A 47 -8.01 21.54 13.75
N ILE A 48 -7.06 22.31 13.21
CA ILE A 48 -5.65 22.23 13.59
C ILE A 48 -5.46 22.58 15.07
N GLU A 49 -6.24 23.51 15.62
CA GLU A 49 -6.16 23.90 17.03
C GLU A 49 -6.62 22.79 18.00
N LYS A 50 -7.30 21.75 17.51
CA LYS A 50 -7.80 20.62 18.32
C LYS A 50 -6.74 19.55 18.63
N PHE A 51 -5.46 19.77 18.30
CA PHE A 51 -4.37 18.89 18.75
C PHE A 51 -4.32 18.80 20.28
N ARG A 52 -4.25 17.57 20.80
CA ARG A 52 -4.19 17.29 22.25
C ARG A 52 -2.92 16.50 22.57
N PRO A 53 -2.20 16.82 23.65
CA PRO A 53 -1.11 15.99 24.12
C PRO A 53 -1.69 14.75 24.80
N ILE A 54 -1.23 13.57 24.39
CA ILE A 54 -1.58 12.30 25.04
C ILE A 54 -0.32 11.48 25.30
N TYR A 55 -0.36 10.69 26.36
CA TYR A 55 0.62 9.64 26.59
C TYR A 55 0.09 8.33 26.02
N MET A 56 0.81 7.75 25.06
CA MET A 56 0.46 6.48 24.43
C MET A 56 1.32 5.34 25.00
N PRO A 57 0.74 4.17 25.32
CA PRO A 57 1.50 3.06 25.88
C PRO A 57 2.25 2.26 24.81
N PHE A 58 3.52 1.98 25.08
CA PHE A 58 4.41 1.20 24.22
C PHE A 58 5.18 0.15 25.03
N TRP A 59 5.44 -0.99 24.41
CA TRP A 59 6.41 -1.96 24.88
C TRP A 59 7.82 -1.52 24.45
N LEU A 60 8.69 -1.37 25.43
CA LEU A 60 10.12 -1.14 25.26
C LEU A 60 10.83 -2.48 25.41
N TYR A 61 11.49 -2.92 24.34
CA TYR A 61 12.38 -4.06 24.37
C TYR A 61 13.84 -3.60 24.32
N SER A 62 14.64 -4.18 25.21
CA SER A 62 16.09 -4.09 25.22
C SER A 62 16.65 -5.36 24.60
N LEU A 63 17.55 -5.20 23.64
CA LEU A 63 18.29 -6.30 23.06
C LEU A 63 19.70 -6.27 23.65
N LYS A 64 20.06 -7.32 24.37
CA LYS A 64 21.45 -7.54 24.76
C LYS A 64 22.12 -8.35 23.67
N HIS A 65 23.21 -7.81 23.17
CA HIS A 65 24.06 -8.45 22.19
C HIS A 65 25.39 -8.82 22.86
N SER A 66 25.78 -10.08 22.75
CA SER A 66 27.10 -10.58 23.16
C SER A 66 27.67 -11.37 22.01
N GLY A 67 28.78 -10.92 21.44
CA GLY A 67 29.43 -11.56 20.29
C GLY A 67 30.93 -11.32 20.28
N SER A 68 31.67 -12.28 19.71
CA SER A 68 33.10 -12.16 19.48
C SER A 68 33.35 -11.43 18.16
N VAL A 69 34.02 -10.28 18.22
CA VAL A 69 34.45 -9.54 17.03
C VAL A 69 35.92 -9.82 16.80
N LYS A 70 36.27 -10.19 15.56
CA LYS A 70 37.67 -10.28 15.13
C LYS A 70 38.11 -8.91 14.64
N LEU A 71 38.94 -8.24 15.43
CA LEU A 71 39.58 -7.00 15.04
C LEU A 71 40.86 -7.34 14.27
N THR A 72 40.98 -6.82 13.05
CA THR A 72 42.21 -6.94 12.26
C THR A 72 43.00 -5.64 12.44
N ASN A 73 44.18 -5.72 13.04
CA ASN A 73 45.06 -4.56 13.14
C ASN A 73 45.84 -4.34 11.83
N SER A 74 46.46 -3.17 11.63
CA SER A 74 47.22 -2.80 10.42
C SER A 74 48.35 -3.78 10.05
N ARG A 75 48.76 -4.64 11.00
CA ARG A 75 49.75 -5.72 10.84
C ARG A 75 49.13 -7.11 10.54
N LYS A 76 47.83 -7.20 10.27
CA LYS A 76 47.07 -8.45 10.03
C LYS A 76 47.06 -9.44 11.22
N GLU A 77 47.29 -8.96 12.44
CA GLU A 77 47.04 -9.77 13.63
C GLU A 77 45.54 -9.79 13.94
N PHE A 78 45.02 -10.98 14.22
CA PHE A 78 43.62 -11.20 14.58
C PHE A 78 43.48 -11.22 16.10
N GLN A 79 42.89 -10.17 16.65
CA GLN A 79 42.51 -10.15 18.07
C GLN A 79 41.01 -10.43 18.17
N THR A 80 40.64 -11.43 18.95
CA THR A 80 39.23 -11.75 19.21
C THR A 80 38.83 -11.10 20.52
N GLU A 81 38.01 -10.06 20.46
CA GLU A 81 37.45 -9.41 21.65
C GLU A 81 35.98 -9.77 21.83
N GLN A 82 35.56 -9.99 23.08
CA GLN A 82 34.15 -10.14 23.40
C GLN A 82 33.53 -8.75 23.56
N LEU A 83 32.63 -8.40 22.64
CA LEU A 83 31.86 -7.18 22.69
C LEU A 83 30.48 -7.48 23.25
N GLN A 84 30.19 -6.92 24.42
CA GLN A 84 28.84 -6.81 24.96
C GLN A 84 28.29 -5.44 24.59
N ALA A 85 27.24 -5.41 23.79
CA ALA A 85 26.54 -4.21 23.39
C ALA A 85 25.06 -4.35 23.75
N GLU A 86 24.53 -3.44 24.55
CA GLU A 86 23.09 -3.37 24.80
C GLU A 86 22.48 -2.36 23.83
N TYR A 87 21.38 -2.72 23.19
CA TYR A 87 20.57 -1.86 22.32
C TYR A 87 19.19 -1.69 22.94
N ASP A 88 18.96 -0.53 23.56
CA ASP A 88 17.63 -0.10 23.98
C ASP A 88 16.95 0.69 22.87
N GLY A 89 15.63 0.51 22.69
CA GLY A 89 14.84 1.42 21.85
C GLY A 89 13.96 0.76 20.79
N PHE A 90 13.68 -0.55 20.91
CA PHE A 90 12.63 -1.16 20.09
C PHE A 90 11.28 -0.91 20.75
N PHE A 91 10.61 0.15 20.25
CA PHE A 91 9.25 0.49 20.64
C PHE A 91 8.26 -0.25 19.75
N TYR A 92 7.36 -1.00 20.38
CA TYR A 92 6.17 -1.54 19.75
C TYR A 92 4.95 -1.00 20.48
N ASP A 93 3.90 -0.64 19.76
CA ASP A 93 2.68 -0.16 20.40
C ASP A 93 2.08 -1.27 21.27
N ALA A 94 1.57 -0.87 22.44
CA ALA A 94 0.89 -1.79 23.33
C ALA A 94 -0.63 -1.83 23.06
N SER A 95 -1.11 -1.14 22.01
CA SER A 95 -2.53 -0.86 21.78
C SER A 95 -3.03 -1.41 20.44
N SER A 96 -3.79 -2.50 20.50
CA SER A 96 -4.43 -3.13 19.33
C SER A 96 -5.44 -2.25 18.57
N THR A 97 -5.86 -1.12 19.15
CA THR A 97 -6.86 -0.22 18.56
C THR A 97 -6.22 0.84 17.67
N PHE A 98 -4.97 1.21 17.95
CA PHE A 98 -4.27 2.21 17.16
C PHE A 98 -3.58 1.52 15.97
N SER A 99 -3.32 2.24 14.89
CA SER A 99 -2.74 1.61 13.70
C SER A 99 -1.22 1.65 13.73
N ASP A 100 -0.60 0.49 13.56
CA ASP A 100 0.83 0.30 13.41
C ASP A 100 1.41 1.24 12.33
N ASP A 101 0.72 1.42 11.19
CA ASP A 101 1.14 2.34 10.12
C ASP A 101 1.44 3.77 10.64
N LEU A 102 0.58 4.29 11.53
CA LEU A 102 0.76 5.63 12.10
C LEU A 102 1.83 5.63 13.19
N THR A 103 1.84 4.58 14.02
CA THR A 103 2.79 4.39 15.10
C THR A 103 4.23 4.27 14.59
N ASP A 104 4.45 3.45 13.58
CA ASP A 104 5.76 3.22 12.97
C ASP A 104 6.26 4.48 12.25
N ALA A 105 5.36 5.22 11.60
CA ALA A 105 5.72 6.44 10.89
C ALA A 105 6.21 7.58 11.81
N ILE A 106 5.76 7.62 13.07
CA ILE A 106 6.21 8.62 14.05
C ILE A 106 7.49 8.22 14.79
N ARG A 107 8.08 7.04 14.51
CA ARG A 107 9.38 6.61 15.07
C ARG A 107 10.57 7.32 14.40
N PRO A 108 11.74 7.44 15.06
CA PRO A 108 12.12 6.88 16.36
C PRO A 108 11.69 7.76 17.54
N TYR A 109 11.67 7.15 18.73
CA TYR A 109 11.70 7.84 20.01
C TYR A 109 13.09 7.66 20.60
N TYR A 110 13.65 8.73 21.17
CA TYR A 110 15.00 8.68 21.71
C TYR A 110 14.90 8.46 23.22
N PHE A 111 15.19 7.22 23.63
CA PHE A 111 15.22 6.82 25.03
C PHE A 111 16.55 7.19 25.71
N ARG A 112 17.67 6.94 25.02
CA ARG A 112 19.04 7.15 25.56
C ARG A 112 19.50 8.59 25.63
N ASP A 113 18.92 9.50 24.84
CA ASP A 113 19.28 10.93 24.88
C ASP A 113 18.99 11.57 26.25
N TRP A 114 18.17 10.94 27.09
CA TRP A 114 17.90 11.40 28.46
C TRP A 114 18.59 10.63 29.57
N ILE A 115 19.28 9.52 29.25
CA ILE A 115 20.01 8.77 30.27
C ILE A 115 21.53 8.86 30.03
N TYR A 116 22.03 8.89 28.79
CA TYR A 116 23.49 8.87 28.55
C TYR A 116 24.08 9.64 27.35
N GLY A 117 23.31 10.22 26.41
CA GLY A 117 23.86 11.24 25.48
C GLY A 117 24.87 10.82 24.40
N TRP A 118 24.76 9.63 23.78
CA TRP A 118 25.66 9.22 22.68
C TRP A 118 24.93 8.67 21.43
N LYS A 119 25.50 8.92 20.24
CA LYS A 119 25.07 8.34 18.94
C LYS A 119 26.10 7.32 18.44
N LEU A 120 25.66 6.10 18.11
CA LEU A 120 26.48 5.06 17.46
C LEU A 120 25.75 4.43 16.28
N LYS A 121 26.50 4.04 15.24
CA LYS A 121 26.01 3.30 14.05
C LYS A 121 26.51 1.86 14.11
N PRO A 122 25.69 0.84 13.78
CA PRO A 122 26.12 -0.56 13.78
C PRO A 122 26.79 -0.94 12.45
N VAL A 123 27.79 -1.83 12.54
CA VAL A 123 28.43 -2.56 11.42
C VAL A 123 27.95 -4.01 11.50
N GLU A 124 27.52 -4.58 10.37
CA GLU A 124 26.90 -5.90 10.27
C GLU A 124 27.93 -7.05 10.27
N GLU A 125 27.77 -8.05 11.15
CA GLU A 125 27.80 -9.48 10.81
C GLU A 125 27.33 -10.38 11.98
N SER A 126 26.97 -11.64 11.68
CA SER A 126 26.18 -12.60 12.47
C SER A 126 26.18 -12.46 14.01
N LEU A 127 25.05 -11.98 14.54
CA LEU A 127 24.83 -11.72 15.97
C LEU A 127 23.74 -12.65 16.54
N HIS A 128 23.97 -13.18 17.73
CA HIS A 128 22.93 -13.83 18.53
C HIS A 128 22.23 -12.77 19.38
N PHE A 129 20.91 -12.64 19.23
CA PHE A 129 20.09 -11.66 19.94
C PHE A 129 19.28 -12.36 21.03
N GLU A 130 19.45 -11.94 22.28
CA GLU A 130 18.53 -12.27 23.36
C GLU A 130 17.66 -11.04 23.66
N ALA A 131 16.35 -11.20 23.49
CA ALA A 131 15.38 -10.16 23.77
C ALA A 131 14.96 -10.24 25.24
N GLU A 132 15.21 -9.18 26.01
CA GLU A 132 14.73 -9.11 27.40
C GLU A 132 13.23 -8.81 27.48
N LYS A 133 12.62 -9.13 28.63
CA LYS A 133 11.19 -8.98 28.88
C LYS A 133 10.79 -7.50 28.77
N GLY A 134 9.85 -7.21 27.86
CA GLY A 134 9.43 -5.84 27.56
C GLY A 134 8.86 -5.08 28.75
N ASP A 135 9.36 -3.85 28.95
CA ASP A 135 8.81 -2.89 29.90
C ASP A 135 7.79 -1.97 29.24
N LEU A 136 6.85 -1.47 30.03
CA LEU A 136 5.82 -0.57 29.53
C LEU A 136 6.32 0.88 29.69
N ALA A 137 6.35 1.62 28.59
CA ALA A 137 6.71 3.03 28.54
C ALA A 137 5.54 3.86 27.99
N MET A 138 5.37 5.07 28.52
CA MET A 138 4.39 6.03 28.04
C MET A 138 5.08 7.08 27.16
N LEU A 139 4.75 7.11 25.87
CA LEU A 139 5.36 7.98 24.88
C LEU A 139 4.53 9.25 24.64
N PRO A 140 5.16 10.41 24.46
CA PRO A 140 4.48 11.68 24.25
C PRO A 140 4.05 11.77 22.79
N VAL A 141 2.74 11.83 22.56
CA VAL A 141 2.16 11.93 21.22
C VAL A 141 1.18 13.08 21.20
N TRP A 142 1.33 14.00 20.25
CA TRP A 142 0.29 14.96 19.93
C TRP A 142 -0.70 14.32 18.99
N PHE A 143 -1.97 14.33 19.38
CA PHE A 143 -3.01 13.59 18.72
C PHE A 143 -4.13 14.51 18.23
N LEU A 144 -4.53 14.33 16.98
CA LEU A 144 -5.65 15.00 16.35
C LEU A 144 -6.62 13.95 15.80
N ALA A 145 -7.90 14.11 16.12
CA ALA A 145 -8.98 13.32 15.56
C ALA A 145 -9.91 14.21 14.75
N TYR A 146 -9.98 13.94 13.44
CA TYR A 146 -10.92 14.59 12.54
C TYR A 146 -12.11 13.67 12.29
N ARG A 147 -13.31 14.08 12.72
CA ARG A 147 -14.55 13.31 12.55
C ARG A 147 -15.35 13.86 11.38
N LYS A 148 -15.75 12.99 10.46
CA LYS A 148 -16.73 13.28 9.40
C LYS A 148 -17.75 12.15 9.33
N LYS A 149 -19.01 12.46 9.62
CA LYS A 149 -20.12 11.50 9.72
C LYS A 149 -19.84 10.39 10.75
N ASP A 150 -19.82 9.13 10.31
CA ASP A 150 -19.57 7.92 11.10
C ASP A 150 -18.09 7.53 11.17
N ARG A 151 -17.21 8.34 10.59
CA ARG A 151 -15.80 8.02 10.38
C ARG A 151 -14.85 9.06 10.97
N VAL A 152 -13.67 8.60 11.38
CA VAL A 152 -12.61 9.40 12.01
C VAL A 152 -11.28 9.14 11.30
N ALA A 153 -10.58 10.21 10.96
CA ALA A 153 -9.19 10.22 10.51
C ALA A 153 -8.30 10.71 11.66
N TYR A 154 -7.15 10.07 11.86
CA TYR A 154 -6.20 10.48 12.89
C TYR A 154 -4.97 11.13 12.28
N ALA A 155 -4.42 12.12 12.98
CA ALA A 155 -3.07 12.59 12.76
C ALA A 155 -2.33 12.58 14.09
N VAL A 156 -1.08 12.11 14.05
CA VAL A 156 -0.21 11.97 15.20
C VAL A 156 1.14 12.60 14.93
N VAL A 157 1.65 13.34 15.92
CA VAL A 157 2.99 13.91 15.90
C VAL A 157 3.75 13.40 17.11
N ASN A 158 4.97 12.93 16.89
CA ASN A 158 5.88 12.56 17.94
C ASN A 158 6.23 13.79 18.80
N GLY A 159 5.93 13.74 20.09
CA GLY A 159 6.15 14.83 21.04
C GLY A 159 7.62 15.10 21.38
N GLN A 160 8.57 14.23 21.00
CA GLN A 160 10.02 14.50 21.08
C GLN A 160 10.58 15.00 19.74
N THR A 161 10.33 14.26 18.66
CA THR A 161 11.02 14.48 17.37
C THR A 161 10.27 15.41 16.42
N GLY A 162 8.97 15.61 16.61
CA GLY A 162 8.12 16.36 15.68
C GLY A 162 7.80 15.60 14.39
N LYS A 163 8.19 14.33 14.25
CA LYS A 163 7.79 13.48 13.12
C LYS A 163 6.28 13.29 13.12
N ILE A 164 5.69 13.34 11.93
CA ILE A 164 4.24 13.34 11.75
C ILE A 164 3.77 12.20 10.85
N ALA A 165 2.65 11.61 11.21
CA ALA A 165 1.88 10.69 10.38
C ALA A 165 0.40 11.04 10.48
N GLY A 166 -0.34 10.86 9.40
CA GLY A 166 -1.78 11.08 9.44
C GLY A 166 -2.52 10.37 8.32
N ASP A 167 -3.77 10.04 8.61
CA ASP A 167 -4.70 9.52 7.64
C ASP A 167 -5.11 10.65 6.69
N MET A 168 -4.73 10.52 5.43
CA MET A 168 -4.99 11.52 4.39
C MET A 168 -6.01 10.97 3.38
N PRO A 169 -7.32 11.15 3.63
CA PRO A 169 -8.32 10.79 2.64
C PRO A 169 -8.20 11.71 1.41
N ILE A 170 -8.54 11.18 0.25
CA ILE A 170 -8.50 11.86 -1.05
C ILE A 170 -9.89 12.40 -1.36
N ALA A 171 -10.02 13.70 -1.58
CA ALA A 171 -11.23 14.31 -2.10
C ALA A 171 -11.39 13.97 -3.59
N VAL A 172 -12.39 13.14 -3.91
CA VAL A 172 -12.65 12.65 -5.28
C VAL A 172 -12.77 13.79 -6.28
N HIS A 173 -13.51 14.86 -5.94
CA HIS A 173 -13.68 16.00 -6.84
C HIS A 173 -12.37 16.74 -7.12
N LYS A 174 -11.48 16.90 -6.13
CA LYS A 174 -10.17 17.53 -6.33
C LYS A 174 -9.30 16.70 -7.27
N TYR A 175 -9.28 15.38 -7.05
CA TYR A 175 -8.56 14.45 -7.90
C TYR A 175 -9.05 14.53 -9.35
N LEU A 176 -10.37 14.47 -9.58
CA LEU A 176 -10.96 14.53 -10.92
C LEU A 176 -10.69 15.88 -11.61
N LEU A 177 -10.82 17.00 -10.88
CA LEU A 177 -10.55 18.32 -11.45
C LEU A 177 -9.08 18.47 -11.85
N SER A 178 -8.15 18.03 -11.00
CA SER A 178 -6.73 18.05 -11.31
C SER A 178 -6.37 17.15 -12.49
N SER A 179 -6.97 15.95 -12.59
CA SER A 179 -6.75 15.10 -13.77
C SER A 179 -7.27 15.73 -15.05
N LEU A 180 -8.43 16.42 -14.99
CA LEU A 180 -8.99 17.10 -16.15
C LEU A 180 -8.12 18.31 -16.57
N LEU A 181 -7.62 19.08 -15.60
CA LEU A 181 -6.71 20.20 -15.86
C LEU A 181 -5.43 19.76 -16.57
N TRP A 182 -4.87 18.59 -16.22
CA TRP A 182 -3.72 18.02 -16.91
C TRP A 182 -4.08 17.36 -18.25
N ALA A 183 -5.30 16.84 -18.39
CA ALA A 183 -5.75 16.24 -19.64
C ALA A 183 -5.86 17.25 -20.79
N ILE A 184 -6.28 18.49 -20.51
CA ILE A 184 -6.44 19.55 -21.52
C ILE A 184 -5.13 19.86 -22.28
N PRO A 185 -4.00 20.22 -21.63
CA PRO A 185 -2.76 20.52 -22.35
C PRO A 185 -2.20 19.29 -23.07
N ILE A 186 -2.33 18.10 -22.48
CA ILE A 186 -1.93 16.84 -23.15
C ILE A 186 -2.77 16.62 -24.40
N PHE A 187 -4.08 16.83 -24.33
CA PHE A 187 -4.98 16.71 -25.47
C PHE A 187 -4.64 17.72 -26.56
N LEU A 188 -4.43 19.00 -26.23
CA LEU A 188 -4.06 20.02 -27.21
C LEU A 188 -2.72 19.73 -27.88
N LEU A 189 -1.75 19.23 -27.11
CA LEU A 189 -0.46 18.80 -27.64
C LEU A 189 -0.64 17.63 -28.62
N LEU A 190 -1.35 16.57 -28.22
CA LEU A 190 -1.57 15.40 -29.08
C LEU A 190 -2.35 15.76 -30.35
N TYR A 191 -3.38 16.59 -30.22
CA TYR A 191 -4.19 17.06 -31.33
C TYR A 191 -3.37 17.85 -32.36
N SER A 192 -2.38 18.63 -31.92
CA SER A 192 -1.53 19.42 -32.83
C SER A 192 -0.62 18.58 -33.72
N TYR A 193 -0.24 17.37 -33.29
CA TYR A 193 0.72 16.52 -34.01
C TYR A 193 0.08 15.31 -34.68
N TRP A 194 -1.11 14.88 -34.22
CA TRP A 194 -1.68 13.61 -34.61
C TRP A 194 -3.17 13.72 -34.91
N ASN A 195 -3.52 13.69 -36.21
CA ASN A 195 -4.89 13.46 -36.66
C ASN A 195 -5.14 11.95 -36.71
N MET A 196 -5.89 11.43 -35.72
CA MET A 196 -6.23 10.01 -35.62
C MET A 196 -7.56 9.70 -36.29
N GLN A 197 -7.61 8.59 -37.02
CA GLN A 197 -8.87 8.01 -37.50
C GLN A 197 -9.70 7.45 -36.32
N PRO A 198 -11.04 7.36 -36.45
CA PRO A 198 -11.91 6.88 -35.37
C PRO A 198 -11.58 5.46 -34.88
N SER A 199 -11.18 4.56 -35.78
CA SER A 199 -10.74 3.19 -35.47
C SER A 199 -9.51 3.19 -34.56
N SER A 200 -8.46 3.91 -34.97
CA SER A 200 -7.21 4.01 -34.20
C SER A 200 -7.43 4.68 -32.83
N LEU A 201 -8.34 5.66 -32.74
CA LEU A 201 -8.73 6.27 -31.45
C LEU A 201 -9.35 5.25 -30.48
N LEU A 202 -10.22 4.37 -30.98
CA LEU A 202 -10.86 3.33 -30.18
C LEU A 202 -9.83 2.31 -29.68
N VAL A 203 -8.88 1.90 -30.53
CA VAL A 203 -7.77 1.01 -30.16
C VAL A 203 -6.92 1.65 -29.07
N VAL A 204 -6.49 2.90 -29.24
CA VAL A 204 -5.66 3.64 -28.27
C VAL A 204 -6.39 3.77 -26.93
N SER A 205 -7.70 4.06 -26.95
CA SER A 205 -8.52 4.15 -25.74
C SER A 205 -8.63 2.81 -25.00
N ALA A 206 -8.79 1.71 -25.74
CA ALA A 206 -8.82 0.37 -25.17
C ALA A 206 -7.46 -0.03 -24.55
N MET A 207 -6.35 0.33 -25.20
CA MET A 207 -5.00 0.10 -24.67
C MET A 207 -4.73 0.90 -23.39
N LEU A 208 -5.10 2.18 -23.36
CA LEU A 208 -5.05 3.01 -22.15
C LEU A 208 -5.88 2.40 -21.01
N SER A 209 -7.11 1.98 -21.30
CA SER A 209 -7.97 1.29 -20.33
C SER A 209 -7.31 0.02 -19.77
N PHE A 210 -6.65 -0.77 -20.63
CA PHE A 210 -5.93 -1.98 -20.22
C PHE A 210 -4.77 -1.66 -19.27
N VAL A 211 -3.91 -0.70 -19.61
CA VAL A 211 -2.79 -0.27 -18.76
C VAL A 211 -3.31 0.27 -17.42
N CYS A 212 -4.35 1.09 -17.45
CA CYS A 212 -5.00 1.60 -16.25
C CYS A 212 -5.59 0.48 -15.38
N SER A 213 -6.12 -0.59 -15.99
CA SER A 213 -6.62 -1.77 -15.29
C SER A 213 -5.49 -2.54 -14.59
N MET A 214 -4.32 -2.66 -15.23
CA MET A 214 -3.13 -3.28 -14.61
C MET A 214 -2.66 -2.50 -13.38
N VAL A 215 -2.51 -1.17 -13.52
CA VAL A 215 -2.13 -0.29 -12.40
C VAL A 215 -3.17 -0.35 -11.28
N SER A 216 -4.45 -0.32 -11.64
CA SER A 216 -5.58 -0.46 -10.70
C SER A 216 -5.51 -1.77 -9.92
N ASN A 217 -5.13 -2.87 -10.57
CA ASN A 217 -4.97 -4.16 -9.93
C ASN A 217 -3.79 -4.18 -8.94
N MET A 218 -2.67 -3.54 -9.26
CA MET A 218 -1.54 -3.39 -8.33
C MET A 218 -1.95 -2.59 -7.08
N GLN A 219 -2.63 -1.45 -7.28
CA GLN A 219 -3.15 -0.63 -6.18
C GLN A 219 -4.16 -1.38 -5.32
N LEU A 220 -5.10 -2.11 -5.94
CA LEU A 220 -6.07 -2.94 -5.22
C LEU A 220 -5.38 -4.04 -4.41
N SER A 221 -4.34 -4.67 -4.94
CA SER A 221 -3.57 -5.67 -4.20
C SER A 221 -2.99 -5.09 -2.92
N TYR A 222 -2.38 -3.91 -3.01
CA TYR A 222 -1.87 -3.18 -1.85
C TYR A 222 -2.97 -2.81 -0.85
N LEU A 223 -4.14 -2.35 -1.32
CA LEU A 223 -5.25 -1.96 -0.44
C LEU A 223 -5.86 -3.18 0.28
N ILE A 224 -6.02 -4.31 -0.40
CA ILE A 224 -6.57 -5.52 0.22
C ILE A 224 -5.58 -6.11 1.25
N ILE A 225 -4.27 -6.04 0.99
CA ILE A 225 -3.22 -6.40 1.97
C ILE A 225 -3.41 -5.61 3.26
N ARG A 226 -3.67 -4.30 3.11
CA ARG A 226 -3.88 -3.40 4.22
C ARG A 226 -5.19 -3.69 4.96
N GLU A 227 -6.28 -3.95 4.24
CA GLU A 227 -7.57 -4.32 4.83
C GLU A 227 -7.47 -5.59 5.68
N ASN A 228 -6.73 -6.60 5.18
CA ASN A 228 -6.55 -7.87 5.88
C ASN A 228 -5.52 -7.83 7.01
N LYS A 229 -4.86 -6.69 7.25
CA LYS A 229 -3.76 -6.54 8.23
C LYS A 229 -2.64 -7.57 8.05
N GLU A 230 -2.35 -7.99 6.83
CA GLU A 230 -1.32 -9.02 6.56
C GLU A 230 0.10 -8.54 6.90
N LYS A 231 0.31 -7.21 6.96
CA LYS A 231 1.59 -6.62 7.37
C LYS A 231 1.72 -6.46 8.89
N ASP A 232 0.62 -6.55 9.63
CA ASP A 232 0.61 -6.47 11.10
C ASP A 232 1.16 -7.79 11.65
N ARG A 233 2.43 -7.77 12.08
CA ARG A 233 3.11 -8.95 12.61
C ARG A 233 2.43 -9.46 13.89
N GLY A 234 1.85 -8.57 14.70
CA GLY A 234 1.16 -8.91 15.93
C GLY A 234 -0.16 -9.65 15.66
N PHE A 235 -0.95 -9.16 14.71
CA PHE A 235 -2.17 -9.82 14.25
C PHE A 235 -1.87 -11.15 13.55
N MET A 236 -0.89 -11.16 12.65
CA MET A 236 -0.49 -12.35 11.91
C MET A 236 0.13 -13.42 12.82
N SER A 237 0.83 -13.08 13.89
CA SER A 237 1.36 -14.09 14.83
C SER A 237 0.25 -14.85 15.55
N LYS A 238 -0.81 -14.16 16.00
CA LYS A 238 -2.02 -14.80 16.57
C LYS A 238 -2.75 -15.68 15.56
N GLN A 239 -2.88 -15.22 14.32
CA GLN A 239 -3.55 -15.98 13.27
C GLN A 239 -2.70 -17.17 12.79
N ARG A 240 -1.38 -17.00 12.67
CA ARG A 240 -0.41 -18.03 12.29
C ARG A 240 -0.28 -19.10 13.36
N ALA A 241 -0.30 -18.74 14.64
CA ALA A 241 -0.34 -19.70 15.74
C ALA A 241 -1.58 -20.61 15.64
N ARG A 242 -2.74 -20.06 15.24
CA ARG A 242 -3.95 -20.85 14.96
C ARG A 242 -3.80 -21.73 13.71
N ARG A 243 -3.21 -21.21 12.63
CA ARG A 243 -3.02 -21.96 11.36
C ARG A 243 -1.96 -23.07 11.46
N LEU A 244 -0.89 -22.89 12.23
CA LEU A 244 0.18 -23.88 12.43
C LEU A 244 -0.31 -25.15 13.13
N VAL A 245 -1.41 -25.09 13.88
CA VAL A 245 -2.08 -26.26 14.44
C VAL A 245 -2.75 -27.11 13.35
N GLU A 246 -3.23 -26.49 12.26
CA GLU A 246 -3.97 -27.16 11.19
C GLU A 246 -3.08 -27.67 10.03
N ASP A 247 -1.97 -26.99 9.72
CA ASP A 247 -1.21 -27.20 8.48
C ASP A 247 -0.12 -28.29 8.54
N LYS A 248 -0.05 -29.11 9.59
CA LYS A 248 0.97 -30.18 9.73
C LYS A 248 0.95 -31.28 8.65
N LYS A 249 0.02 -31.28 7.67
CA LYS A 249 -0.22 -32.45 6.82
C LYS A 249 0.36 -32.45 5.40
N PHE A 250 0.65 -31.33 4.73
CA PHE A 250 1.16 -31.43 3.33
C PHE A 250 1.95 -30.19 2.88
N ALA A 251 3.20 -30.40 2.43
CA ALA A 251 3.94 -29.40 1.66
C ALA A 251 4.89 -30.07 0.64
N PHE A 252 4.82 -29.63 -0.62
CA PHE A 252 5.68 -30.04 -1.74
C PHE A 252 6.48 -28.82 -2.27
N THR A 253 7.65 -29.02 -2.89
CA THR A 253 8.65 -27.98 -3.20
C THR A 253 9.06 -27.93 -4.68
N ILE A 254 9.29 -26.72 -5.23
CA ILE A 254 9.78 -26.46 -6.61
C ILE A 254 10.85 -25.32 -6.58
N PRO A 255 11.90 -25.31 -7.46
CA PRO A 255 13.05 -24.40 -7.35
C PRO A 255 12.84 -22.99 -7.94
N SER A 256 13.51 -21.98 -7.35
CA SER A 256 13.23 -20.53 -7.50
C SER A 256 14.26 -19.71 -8.31
N LYS A 257 15.08 -20.30 -9.18
CA LYS A 257 16.27 -19.61 -9.75
C LYS A 257 16.03 -18.71 -10.97
N LEU A 258 14.81 -18.55 -11.49
CA LEU A 258 14.59 -17.91 -12.80
C LEU A 258 13.82 -16.58 -12.81
N MET A 259 13.35 -16.05 -11.67
CA MET A 259 12.23 -15.09 -11.70
C MET A 259 12.36 -14.03 -10.60
N GLY A 260 13.00 -12.90 -10.89
CA GLY A 260 13.27 -11.88 -9.86
C GLY A 260 12.86 -10.46 -10.26
N TRP A 261 13.47 -9.90 -11.30
CA TRP A 261 13.36 -8.45 -11.54
C TRP A 261 13.22 -8.08 -13.03
N GLY A 262 13.80 -8.86 -13.95
CA GLY A 262 13.64 -8.65 -15.39
C GLY A 262 12.20 -8.85 -15.88
N LEU A 263 11.46 -9.82 -15.32
CA LEU A 263 10.09 -10.12 -15.76
C LEU A 263 9.09 -9.01 -15.40
N LEU A 264 9.23 -8.37 -14.24
CA LEU A 264 8.31 -7.33 -13.74
C LEU A 264 8.45 -5.99 -14.46
N LEU A 265 9.66 -5.64 -14.90
CA LEU A 265 9.91 -4.42 -15.69
C LEU A 265 9.61 -4.61 -17.19
N LEU A 266 9.82 -5.82 -17.73
CA LEU A 266 9.53 -6.11 -19.13
C LEU A 266 8.04 -6.27 -19.40
N MET A 267 7.25 -6.86 -18.50
CA MET A 267 5.84 -7.21 -18.76
C MET A 267 4.86 -6.06 -19.06
N PRO A 268 4.93 -4.86 -18.44
CA PRO A 268 4.02 -3.77 -18.77
C PRO A 268 4.50 -2.89 -19.94
N VAL A 269 5.81 -2.86 -20.21
CA VAL A 269 6.40 -1.97 -21.23
C VAL A 269 6.54 -2.68 -22.59
N TRP A 270 6.80 -3.98 -22.60
CA TRP A 270 6.95 -4.79 -23.81
C TRP A 270 5.72 -4.78 -24.73
N PRO A 271 4.47 -4.80 -24.21
CA PRO A 271 3.29 -4.51 -25.01
C PRO A 271 3.43 -3.18 -25.75
N PHE A 272 3.74 -2.08 -25.06
CA PHE A 272 3.72 -0.75 -25.65
C PHE A 272 4.75 -0.56 -26.76
N ILE A 273 5.96 -1.11 -26.57
CA ILE A 273 7.08 -0.98 -27.54
C ILE A 273 6.78 -1.70 -28.85
N PHE A 274 6.15 -2.87 -28.80
CA PHE A 274 5.97 -3.72 -29.99
C PHE A 274 4.56 -3.67 -30.57
N THR A 275 3.53 -3.42 -29.75
CA THR A 275 2.13 -3.51 -30.20
C THR A 275 1.62 -2.25 -30.87
N VAL A 276 1.96 -1.06 -30.37
CA VAL A 276 1.49 0.20 -30.97
C VAL A 276 2.13 0.42 -32.34
N PRO A 277 3.46 0.30 -32.53
CA PRO A 277 4.05 0.38 -33.87
C PRO A 277 3.61 -0.79 -34.76
N GLY A 278 3.40 -1.98 -34.19
CA GLY A 278 2.95 -3.16 -34.92
C GLY A 278 1.54 -3.01 -35.51
N ILE A 279 0.57 -2.54 -34.72
CA ILE A 279 -0.80 -2.29 -35.19
C ILE A 279 -0.81 -1.16 -36.22
N VAL A 280 -0.10 -0.06 -35.96
CA VAL A 280 0.01 1.06 -36.91
C VAL A 280 0.72 0.65 -38.20
N PHE A 281 1.72 -0.24 -38.14
CA PHE A 281 2.38 -0.78 -39.33
C PHE A 281 1.45 -1.71 -40.12
N ILE A 282 0.68 -2.56 -39.44
CA ILE A 282 -0.31 -3.45 -40.07
C ILE A 282 -1.39 -2.63 -40.78
N GLU A 283 -2.00 -1.65 -40.10
CA GLU A 283 -3.05 -0.77 -40.67
C GLU A 283 -2.56 0.02 -41.91
N ASN A 284 -1.25 0.36 -41.99
CA ASN A 284 -0.71 1.17 -43.09
C ASN A 284 -0.07 0.36 -44.24
N TYR A 285 0.25 -0.93 -44.05
CA TYR A 285 1.01 -1.72 -45.04
C TYR A 285 0.40 -3.09 -45.40
N ILE A 286 -0.61 -3.56 -44.66
CA ILE A 286 -1.24 -4.86 -44.92
C ILE A 286 -2.64 -4.63 -45.48
N GLU A 287 -2.80 -4.81 -46.80
CA GLU A 287 -4.09 -4.66 -47.50
C GLU A 287 -5.07 -5.83 -47.24
N ASN A 288 -4.61 -6.92 -46.61
CA ASN A 288 -5.42 -8.11 -46.36
C ASN A 288 -6.19 -8.01 -45.03
N GLU A 289 -7.49 -7.74 -45.13
CA GLU A 289 -8.39 -7.63 -43.97
C GLU A 289 -8.37 -8.83 -43.02
N VAL A 290 -8.20 -10.04 -43.56
CA VAL A 290 -8.14 -11.29 -42.76
C VAL A 290 -6.84 -11.37 -41.97
N LEU A 291 -5.72 -10.94 -42.55
CA LEU A 291 -4.40 -11.01 -41.93
C LEU A 291 -4.25 -9.97 -40.81
N GLU A 292 -4.80 -8.77 -41.02
CA GLU A 292 -4.90 -7.72 -40.02
C GLU A 292 -5.69 -8.17 -38.78
N PHE A 293 -6.86 -8.78 -38.99
CA PHE A 293 -7.69 -9.31 -37.89
C PHE A 293 -6.98 -10.40 -37.10
N VAL A 294 -6.32 -11.35 -37.77
CA VAL A 294 -5.59 -12.45 -37.13
C VAL A 294 -4.41 -11.92 -36.31
N LEU A 295 -3.67 -10.93 -36.81
CA LEU A 295 -2.54 -10.34 -36.09
C LEU A 295 -2.98 -9.54 -34.86
N ALA A 296 -4.07 -8.78 -34.96
CA ALA A 296 -4.68 -8.09 -33.81
C ALA A 296 -5.16 -9.08 -32.74
N LEU A 297 -5.79 -10.19 -33.16
CA LEU A 297 -6.25 -11.26 -32.26
C LEU A 297 -5.07 -11.95 -31.55
N VAL A 298 -4.00 -12.27 -32.27
CA VAL A 298 -2.78 -12.86 -31.71
C VAL A 298 -2.11 -11.91 -30.71
N LEU A 299 -2.07 -10.61 -31.00
CA LEU A 299 -1.58 -9.60 -30.06
C LEU A 299 -2.40 -9.57 -28.76
N ILE A 300 -3.73 -9.54 -28.88
CA ILE A 300 -4.65 -9.55 -27.73
C ILE A 300 -4.49 -10.85 -26.93
N LEU A 301 -4.35 -11.99 -27.61
CA LEU A 301 -4.08 -13.30 -27.00
C LEU A 301 -2.70 -13.39 -26.34
N LEU A 302 -1.71 -12.63 -26.76
CA LEU A 302 -0.40 -12.52 -26.09
C LEU A 302 -0.45 -11.60 -24.85
N LEU A 303 -1.37 -10.62 -24.83
CA LEU A 303 -1.61 -9.72 -23.69
C LEU A 303 -2.50 -10.34 -22.60
N PHE A 304 -3.35 -11.29 -22.95
CA PHE A 304 -4.27 -11.93 -22.00
C PHE A 304 -3.56 -12.78 -20.92
N PRO A 305 -2.51 -13.58 -21.22
CA PRO A 305 -1.71 -14.29 -20.22
C PRO A 305 -0.99 -13.36 -19.24
N SER A 306 -0.47 -12.22 -19.72
CA SER A 306 0.17 -11.24 -18.85
C SER A 306 -0.84 -10.55 -17.92
N PHE A 307 -2.05 -10.28 -18.41
CA PHE A 307 -3.17 -9.83 -17.58
C PHE A 307 -3.58 -10.86 -16.51
N LEU A 308 -3.70 -12.14 -16.87
CA LEU A 308 -4.03 -13.22 -15.93
C LEU A 308 -2.94 -13.40 -14.86
N LEU A 309 -1.66 -13.33 -15.23
CA LEU A 309 -0.52 -13.40 -14.31
C LEU A 309 -0.51 -12.22 -13.33
N VAL A 310 -0.86 -11.02 -13.81
CA VAL A 310 -0.98 -9.81 -12.99
C VAL A 310 -2.21 -9.89 -12.08
N MET A 311 -3.34 -10.40 -12.56
CA MET A 311 -4.53 -10.66 -11.74
C MET A 311 -4.27 -11.67 -10.61
N TRP A 312 -3.51 -12.73 -10.89
CA TRP A 312 -3.11 -13.75 -9.92
C TRP A 312 -1.99 -13.32 -8.96
N GLY A 313 -1.31 -12.19 -9.25
CA GLY A 313 -0.34 -11.58 -8.34
C GLY A 313 1.03 -12.26 -8.38
N ALA A 314 1.77 -12.02 -9.47
CA ALA A 314 3.16 -12.48 -9.65
C ALA A 314 4.07 -12.23 -8.42
N ASP A 315 3.91 -11.08 -7.74
CA ASP A 315 4.72 -10.71 -6.57
C ASP A 315 4.69 -11.71 -5.41
N ARG A 316 3.60 -12.50 -5.27
CA ARG A 316 3.47 -13.48 -4.18
C ARG A 316 3.81 -14.91 -4.58
N PHE A 317 3.86 -15.20 -5.89
CA PHE A 317 4.37 -16.48 -6.40
C PHE A 317 5.88 -16.57 -6.24
N ILE A 318 6.59 -15.44 -6.38
CA ILE A 318 8.05 -15.38 -6.37
C ILE A 318 8.65 -15.71 -4.98
N ASN A 319 7.90 -15.53 -3.89
CA ASN A 319 8.51 -15.50 -2.55
C ASN A 319 8.00 -16.51 -1.51
N ASN A 320 7.10 -17.43 -1.84
CA ASN A 320 6.52 -18.32 -0.81
C ASN A 320 6.78 -19.81 -1.07
N ARG A 321 7.79 -20.36 -0.37
CA ARG A 321 8.38 -21.69 -0.59
C ARG A 321 7.58 -22.89 -0.04
N ARG A 322 6.45 -22.70 0.66
CA ARG A 322 5.55 -23.79 1.11
C ARG A 322 4.16 -23.21 1.33
N VAL A 323 3.20 -23.56 0.48
CA VAL A 323 1.85 -22.98 0.55
C VAL A 323 0.80 -24.09 0.51
N SER A 324 0.10 -24.27 1.63
CA SER A 324 -1.01 -25.21 1.83
C SER A 324 -2.19 -24.92 0.86
N TRP A 325 -2.99 -25.93 0.52
CA TRP A 325 -4.17 -25.80 -0.35
C TRP A 325 -5.16 -24.73 0.14
N LYS A 326 -5.29 -24.55 1.47
CA LYS A 326 -6.11 -23.49 2.07
C LYS A 326 -5.61 -22.09 1.71
N VAL A 327 -4.30 -21.88 1.63
CA VAL A 327 -3.72 -20.59 1.26
C VAL A 327 -3.91 -20.30 -0.24
N LYS A 328 -3.92 -21.33 -1.10
CA LYS A 328 -4.33 -21.15 -2.52
C LYS A 328 -5.79 -20.73 -2.64
N ILE A 329 -6.69 -21.26 -1.81
CA ILE A 329 -8.10 -20.84 -1.75
C ILE A 329 -8.21 -19.40 -1.21
N GLU A 330 -7.46 -19.02 -0.17
CA GLU A 330 -7.41 -17.62 0.30
C GLU A 330 -6.90 -16.65 -0.79
N GLN A 331 -5.90 -17.07 -1.58
CA GLN A 331 -5.38 -16.33 -2.73
C GLN A 331 -6.43 -16.20 -3.86
N PHE A 332 -7.19 -17.26 -4.13
CA PHE A 332 -8.31 -17.22 -5.09
C PHE A 332 -9.45 -16.31 -4.62
N MET A 333 -9.81 -16.38 -3.33
CA MET A 333 -10.79 -15.49 -2.68
C MET A 333 -10.34 -14.01 -2.75
N TYR A 334 -9.03 -13.77 -2.75
CA TYR A 334 -8.44 -12.44 -3.00
C TYR A 334 -8.73 -11.90 -4.39
N GLY A 335 -8.62 -12.74 -5.42
CA GLY A 335 -8.97 -12.39 -6.79
C GLY A 335 -10.43 -11.97 -6.91
N ARG A 336 -11.34 -12.67 -6.23
CA ARG A 336 -12.77 -12.32 -6.20
C ARG A 336 -13.04 -10.93 -5.61
N LYS A 337 -12.32 -10.50 -4.57
CA LYS A 337 -12.49 -9.15 -3.99
C LYS A 337 -12.14 -8.03 -4.97
N LYS A 338 -11.25 -8.28 -5.94
CA LYS A 338 -10.82 -7.31 -6.96
C LYS A 338 -11.79 -7.21 -8.15
N LEU A 339 -12.51 -8.30 -8.41
CA LEU A 339 -13.43 -8.46 -9.54
C LEU A 339 -14.41 -7.29 -9.73
N PRO A 340 -15.15 -6.79 -8.70
CA PRO A 340 -16.10 -5.69 -8.88
C PRO A 340 -15.45 -4.36 -9.33
N TYR A 341 -14.14 -4.21 -9.13
CA TYR A 341 -13.38 -3.05 -9.57
C TYR A 341 -12.85 -3.24 -11.00
N LEU A 342 -12.26 -4.40 -11.30
CA LEU A 342 -11.57 -4.67 -12.57
C LEU A 342 -12.50 -5.08 -13.72
N VAL A 343 -13.72 -5.55 -13.44
CA VAL A 343 -14.68 -5.91 -14.50
C VAL A 343 -15.05 -4.70 -15.36
N LYS A 344 -15.09 -3.49 -14.79
CA LYS A 344 -15.52 -2.28 -15.51
C LYS A 344 -14.62 -1.93 -16.70
N PRO A 345 -13.29 -1.76 -16.55
CA PRO A 345 -12.41 -1.48 -17.69
C PRO A 345 -12.38 -2.65 -18.68
N LEU A 346 -12.52 -3.90 -18.21
CA LEU A 346 -12.62 -5.08 -19.07
C LEU A 346 -13.87 -5.08 -19.96
N VAL A 347 -15.02 -4.66 -19.41
CA VAL A 347 -16.25 -4.47 -20.19
C VAL A 347 -16.04 -3.39 -21.26
N GLY A 348 -15.34 -2.29 -20.92
CA GLY A 348 -15.00 -1.25 -21.90
C GLY A 348 -14.15 -1.78 -23.04
N ILE A 349 -13.08 -2.53 -22.73
CA ILE A 349 -12.23 -3.17 -23.72
C ILE A 349 -13.02 -4.17 -24.57
N GLY A 350 -13.91 -4.96 -23.95
CA GLY A 350 -14.78 -5.88 -24.68
C GLY A 350 -15.71 -5.18 -25.66
N ILE A 351 -16.29 -4.04 -25.28
CA ILE A 351 -17.09 -3.20 -26.18
C ILE A 351 -16.24 -2.68 -27.34
N ALA A 352 -15.01 -2.21 -27.07
CA ALA A 352 -14.10 -1.75 -28.11
C ALA A 352 -13.76 -2.85 -29.12
N VAL A 353 -13.41 -4.05 -28.63
CA VAL A 353 -13.13 -5.22 -29.47
C VAL A 353 -14.34 -5.60 -30.33
N LEU A 354 -15.54 -5.58 -29.74
CA LEU A 354 -16.78 -5.88 -30.46
C LEU A 354 -17.06 -4.87 -31.57
N LEU A 355 -16.84 -3.58 -31.33
CA LEU A 355 -17.02 -2.53 -32.34
C LEU A 355 -16.00 -2.64 -33.48
N LEU A 356 -14.74 -2.97 -33.16
CA LEU A 356 -13.70 -3.22 -34.16
C LEU A 356 -14.01 -4.46 -35.01
N TRP A 357 -14.68 -5.45 -34.44
CA TRP A 357 -15.08 -6.66 -35.17
C TRP A 357 -16.29 -6.42 -36.08
N ILE A 358 -17.32 -5.71 -35.60
CA ILE A 358 -18.53 -5.41 -36.39
C ILE A 358 -18.25 -4.42 -37.52
N LYS A 359 -17.24 -3.55 -37.36
CA LYS A 359 -16.89 -2.46 -38.29
C LYS A 359 -18.12 -1.64 -38.72
N PRO A 360 -18.85 -1.00 -37.78
CA PRO A 360 -20.04 -0.21 -38.14
C PRO A 360 -19.68 0.92 -39.11
N VAL A 361 -20.58 1.19 -40.05
CA VAL A 361 -20.39 2.22 -41.10
C VAL A 361 -20.31 3.63 -40.50
N SER A 362 -21.04 3.89 -39.41
CA SER A 362 -21.06 5.21 -38.77
C SER A 362 -19.93 5.37 -37.75
N GLU A 363 -19.16 6.45 -37.92
CA GLU A 363 -18.01 6.80 -37.07
C GLU A 363 -18.40 7.07 -35.60
N ILE A 364 -19.66 7.47 -35.34
CA ILE A 364 -20.12 7.84 -34.00
C ILE A 364 -20.01 6.69 -33.00
N TRP A 365 -20.11 5.45 -33.49
CA TRP A 365 -19.98 4.25 -32.67
C TRP A 365 -18.57 4.08 -32.11
N TYR A 366 -17.53 4.42 -32.88
CA TYR A 366 -16.14 4.32 -32.42
C TYR A 366 -15.85 5.39 -31.36
N TYR A 367 -16.34 6.62 -31.54
CA TYR A 367 -16.24 7.68 -30.53
C TYR A 367 -17.00 7.30 -29.25
N ALA A 368 -18.20 6.74 -29.37
CA ALA A 368 -18.98 6.27 -28.23
C ALA A 368 -18.25 5.13 -27.48
N GLY A 369 -17.66 4.18 -28.21
CA GLY A 369 -16.86 3.09 -27.64
C GLY A 369 -15.62 3.60 -26.90
N ALA A 370 -14.89 4.55 -27.48
CA ALA A 370 -13.73 5.18 -26.85
C ALA A 370 -14.11 5.91 -25.56
N LEU A 371 -15.20 6.69 -25.60
CA LEU A 371 -15.74 7.38 -24.44
C LEU A 371 -16.18 6.39 -23.35
N ALA A 372 -16.84 5.28 -23.72
CA ALA A 372 -17.24 4.24 -22.79
C ALA A 372 -16.04 3.61 -22.08
N CYS A 373 -14.94 3.33 -22.79
CA CYS A 373 -13.68 2.86 -22.20
C CYS A 373 -13.15 3.82 -21.14
N MET A 374 -13.13 5.12 -21.44
CA MET A 374 -12.63 6.14 -20.53
C MET A 374 -13.53 6.33 -19.31
N ILE A 375 -14.85 6.32 -19.48
CA ILE A 375 -15.82 6.42 -18.37
C ILE A 375 -15.69 5.22 -17.44
N LEU A 376 -15.66 4.00 -17.97
CA LEU A 376 -15.55 2.78 -17.15
C LEU A 376 -14.24 2.71 -16.37
N THR A 377 -13.15 3.18 -16.98
CA THR A 377 -11.85 3.33 -16.32
C THR A 377 -11.90 4.39 -15.22
N GLY A 378 -12.48 5.57 -15.51
CA GLY A 378 -12.65 6.65 -14.53
C GLY A 378 -13.49 6.21 -13.32
N VAL A 379 -14.58 5.48 -13.55
CA VAL A 379 -15.40 4.89 -12.48
C VAL A 379 -14.56 3.96 -11.60
N THR A 380 -13.64 3.20 -12.20
CA THR A 380 -12.75 2.29 -11.45
C THR A 380 -11.81 3.05 -10.53
N PHE A 381 -11.19 4.13 -11.01
CA PHE A 381 -10.37 5.01 -10.17
C PHE A 381 -11.18 5.61 -9.02
N VAL A 382 -12.40 6.09 -9.27
CA VAL A 382 -13.27 6.62 -8.21
C VAL A 382 -13.57 5.55 -7.16
N ASN A 383 -13.82 4.30 -7.56
CA ASN A 383 -14.06 3.21 -6.61
C ASN A 383 -12.81 2.86 -5.79
N ILE A 384 -11.62 2.86 -6.41
CA ILE A 384 -10.36 2.64 -5.71
C ILE A 384 -10.09 3.77 -4.71
N ILE A 385 -10.33 5.03 -5.09
CA ILE A 385 -10.21 6.18 -4.18
C ILE A 385 -11.18 6.03 -3.00
N ARG A 386 -12.44 5.64 -3.25
CA ARG A 386 -13.41 5.38 -2.19
C ARG A 386 -12.97 4.25 -1.27
N TYR A 387 -12.40 3.17 -1.82
CA TYR A 387 -11.87 2.05 -1.04
C TYR A 387 -10.65 2.47 -0.21
N HIS A 388 -9.73 3.23 -0.78
CA HIS A 388 -8.61 3.85 -0.05
C HIS A 388 -9.10 4.74 1.11
N ASN A 389 -10.04 5.64 0.85
CA ASN A 389 -10.63 6.52 1.87
C ASN A 389 -11.32 5.74 2.99
N ARG A 390 -11.93 4.61 2.65
CA ARG A 390 -12.57 3.70 3.62
C ARG A 390 -11.54 3.04 4.55
N LEU A 391 -10.32 2.79 4.07
CA LEU A 391 -9.24 2.16 4.84
C LEU A 391 -8.41 3.19 5.62
N THR A 392 -8.28 4.41 5.13
CA THR A 392 -7.61 5.49 5.88
C THR A 392 -8.49 6.03 7.00
N THR A 393 -9.81 5.96 6.88
CA THR A 393 -10.73 6.40 7.94
C THR A 393 -11.30 5.22 8.72
N ARG A 394 -11.39 5.36 10.04
CA ARG A 394 -11.93 4.32 10.93
C ARG A 394 -13.37 4.66 11.31
N LYS A 395 -14.21 3.64 11.52
CA LYS A 395 -15.53 3.87 12.12
C LYS A 395 -15.34 4.39 13.56
N LEU A 396 -16.26 5.24 14.01
CA LEU A 396 -16.29 5.65 15.42
C LEU A 396 -16.35 4.41 16.32
N PRO A 397 -15.57 4.38 17.43
CA PRO A 397 -15.70 3.32 18.41
C PRO A 397 -17.14 3.35 18.95
N GLN A 398 -17.86 2.26 18.75
CA GLN A 398 -19.18 2.11 19.34
C GLN A 398 -19.01 1.82 20.83
N LEU A 399 -19.10 2.87 21.65
CA LEU A 399 -19.08 2.76 23.11
C LEU A 399 -20.31 2.00 23.65
N ASN A 400 -21.31 1.73 22.80
CA ASN A 400 -22.52 0.99 23.12
C ASN A 400 -22.36 -0.54 23.10
N ARG A 401 -21.13 -1.08 23.02
CA ARG A 401 -20.91 -2.49 23.39
C ARG A 401 -21.11 -2.64 24.90
N ARG A 402 -22.34 -2.93 25.32
CA ARG A 402 -22.59 -3.69 26.55
C ARG A 402 -22.03 -5.08 26.28
N GLY A 403 -20.93 -5.43 26.94
CA GLY A 403 -20.39 -6.78 26.88
C GLY A 403 -21.44 -7.78 27.37
N GLY A 404 -21.88 -8.65 26.48
CA GLY A 404 -22.66 -9.84 26.74
C GLY A 404 -22.15 -10.92 25.78
N ASP A 405 -22.02 -12.14 26.29
CA ASP A 405 -21.34 -13.31 25.72
C ASP A 405 -21.42 -13.51 24.20
N GLU A 406 -20.28 -13.84 23.60
CA GLU A 406 -20.20 -14.53 22.30
C GLU A 406 -19.70 -15.99 22.47
N ASN A 407 -19.97 -16.61 23.62
CA ASN A 407 -19.87 -18.06 23.83
C ASN A 407 -21.24 -18.61 24.29
N ALA A 408 -22.26 -18.41 23.46
CA ALA A 408 -23.50 -19.20 23.48
C ALA A 408 -23.63 -19.95 22.16
#